data_AF-I3UI17-F1
#
_entry.id   AF-I3UI17-F1
#
_cell.length_a   1.000
_cell.length_b   1.000
_cell.length_c   1.000
_cell.angle_alpha   90.00
_cell.angle_beta   90.00
_cell.angle_gamma   90.00
#
_symmetry.space_group_name_H-M   'P 1'
#
loop_
_entity.id
_entity.type
_entity.pdbx_description
1 polymer ?
#
loop_
_entity_poly.entity_id
_entity_poly.type
_entity_poly.pdbx_seq_one_letter_code
_entity_poly.pdbx_strand_id
1 'polypeptide(L)'
;MRETLTRMKQQDGYDFIVIDGAPRMTDLARAAIIISDLVVMPMQASGFDLWATDELKSMIEEAKIYKPEIINAVLLNRVVPNTNLAKDVLADMQENGWTFFDTVIGQRQNFANAATQGLTVFEVPNSKAAQDEILFMVDEILKLKD
;
A
#
# COMPACT_ATOMS: atom_id res chain seq x y z
N MET A 1 -21.13 2.52 -2.89
CA MET A 1 -19.91 2.04 -2.19
C MET A 1 -20.13 1.88 -0.69
N ARG A 2 -20.55 2.93 0.05
CA ARG A 2 -20.77 2.88 1.50
C ARG A 2 -21.80 1.84 1.97
N GLU A 3 -22.93 1.70 1.26
CA GLU A 3 -23.93 0.67 1.55
C GLU A 3 -23.37 -0.75 1.37
N THR A 4 -22.62 -0.96 0.29
CA THR A 4 -21.95 -2.25 0.01
C THR A 4 -20.94 -2.61 1.10
N LEU A 5 -20.13 -1.66 1.57
CA LEU A 5 -19.19 -1.87 2.67
C LEU A 5 -19.92 -2.21 3.99
N THR A 6 -21.00 -1.49 4.28
CA THR A 6 -21.81 -1.72 5.49
C THR A 6 -22.40 -3.12 5.47
N ARG A 7 -22.91 -3.56 4.32
CA ARG A 7 -23.37 -4.94 4.10
C ARG A 7 -22.25 -5.96 4.30
N MET A 8 -21.10 -5.75 3.67
CA MET A 8 -19.95 -6.66 3.79
C MET A 8 -19.50 -6.82 5.25
N LYS A 9 -19.47 -5.72 6.02
CA LYS A 9 -19.05 -5.76 7.43
C LYS A 9 -20.12 -6.34 8.35
N GLN A 10 -21.39 -5.99 8.17
CA GLN A 10 -22.46 -6.31 9.13
C GLN A 10 -23.26 -7.57 8.79
N GLN A 11 -23.40 -7.89 7.50
CA GLN A 11 -24.21 -9.03 7.04
C GLN A 11 -23.32 -10.19 6.59
N ASP A 12 -22.27 -9.89 5.82
CA ASP A 12 -21.41 -10.93 5.25
C ASP A 12 -20.23 -11.31 6.19
N GLY A 13 -19.97 -10.51 7.23
CA GLY A 13 -19.00 -10.84 8.29
C GLY A 13 -17.52 -10.71 7.92
N TYR A 14 -17.17 -9.86 6.94
CA TYR A 14 -15.76 -9.63 6.58
C TYR A 14 -15.02 -8.78 7.63
N ASP A 15 -13.87 -9.27 8.09
CA ASP A 15 -12.98 -8.55 9.03
C ASP A 15 -12.19 -7.42 8.36
N PHE A 16 -11.81 -7.62 7.10
CA PHE A 16 -11.01 -6.70 6.29
C PHE A 16 -11.59 -6.59 4.88
N ILE A 17 -11.51 -5.38 4.32
CA ILE A 17 -11.91 -5.08 2.94
C ILE A 17 -10.74 -4.39 2.26
N VAL A 18 -10.23 -4.97 1.19
CA VAL A 18 -9.14 -4.40 0.39
C VAL A 18 -9.73 -3.77 -0.86
N ILE A 19 -9.42 -2.49 -1.08
CA ILE A 19 -9.83 -1.74 -2.28
C ILE A 19 -8.59 -1.57 -3.14
N ASP A 20 -8.55 -2.22 -4.30
CA ASP A 20 -7.48 -2.02 -5.28
C ASP A 20 -7.75 -0.74 -6.10
N GLY A 21 -6.79 0.17 -6.09
CA GLY A 21 -6.90 1.49 -6.72
C GLY A 21 -6.69 1.40 -8.23
N ALA A 22 -7.73 1.69 -9.02
CA ALA A 22 -7.59 1.77 -10.47
C ALA A 22 -6.73 2.99 -10.87
N PRO A 23 -5.82 2.85 -11.85
CA PRO A 23 -5.00 3.97 -12.29
C PRO A 23 -5.88 5.05 -12.95
N ARG A 24 -5.76 6.29 -12.47
CA ARG A 24 -6.27 7.52 -13.13
C ARG A 24 -7.79 7.81 -13.05
N MET A 25 -8.49 7.38 -12.01
CA MET A 25 -9.85 7.89 -11.72
C MET A 25 -9.89 8.63 -10.39
N THR A 26 -9.74 9.95 -10.43
CA THR A 26 -9.65 10.84 -9.26
C THR A 26 -10.87 10.74 -8.34
N ASP A 27 -12.08 10.67 -8.89
CA ASP A 27 -13.31 10.61 -8.07
C ASP A 27 -13.46 9.26 -7.37
N LEU A 28 -13.11 8.15 -8.03
CA LEU A 28 -13.15 6.83 -7.41
C LEU A 28 -12.05 6.70 -6.35
N ALA A 29 -10.85 7.24 -6.61
CA ALA A 29 -9.77 7.27 -5.65
C ALA A 29 -10.17 8.07 -4.39
N ARG A 30 -10.74 9.26 -4.54
CA ARG A 30 -11.25 10.06 -3.41
C ARG A 30 -12.32 9.33 -2.62
N ALA A 31 -13.27 8.70 -3.29
CA ALA A 31 -14.29 7.90 -2.63
C ALA A 31 -13.69 6.72 -1.84
N ALA A 32 -12.70 6.03 -2.42
CA ALA A 32 -11.98 4.94 -1.77
C ALA A 32 -11.18 5.44 -0.55
N ILE A 33 -10.53 6.59 -0.63
CA ILE A 33 -9.79 7.19 0.49
C ILE A 33 -10.74 7.49 1.66
N ILE A 34 -11.85 8.20 1.40
CA ILE A 34 -12.78 8.64 2.46
C ILE A 34 -13.39 7.47 3.23
N ILE A 35 -13.60 6.32 2.59
CA ILE A 35 -14.17 5.14 3.25
C ILE A 35 -13.13 4.20 3.86
N SER A 36 -11.84 4.38 3.54
CA SER A 36 -10.77 3.53 4.04
C SER A 36 -10.32 3.96 5.44
N ASP A 37 -9.95 3.01 6.28
CA ASP A 37 -9.33 3.29 7.59
C ASP A 37 -7.80 3.46 7.45
N LEU A 38 -7.22 2.72 6.50
CA LEU A 38 -5.80 2.76 6.14
C LEU A 38 -5.66 2.90 4.63
N VAL A 39 -4.80 3.81 4.18
CA VAL A 39 -4.38 3.96 2.79
C VAL A 39 -2.90 3.59 2.66
N VAL A 40 -2.63 2.50 1.95
CA VAL A 40 -1.27 2.05 1.62
C VAL A 40 -0.88 2.61 0.26
N MET A 41 0.25 3.30 0.19
CA MET A 41 0.76 3.93 -1.04
C MET A 41 1.99 3.16 -1.54
N PRO A 42 1.83 2.20 -2.47
CA PRO A 42 2.97 1.48 -3.03
C PRO A 42 3.79 2.41 -3.94
N MET A 43 5.09 2.51 -3.67
CA MET A 43 5.98 3.47 -4.34
C MET A 43 7.34 2.82 -4.63
N GLN A 44 7.90 3.04 -5.82
CA GLN A 44 9.31 2.73 -6.09
C GLN A 44 10.20 3.93 -5.73
N ALA A 45 11.49 3.71 -5.45
CA ALA A 45 12.46 4.80 -5.26
C ALA A 45 12.81 5.49 -6.60
N SER A 46 11.82 6.12 -7.22
CA SER A 46 11.90 6.80 -8.51
C SER A 46 11.21 8.17 -8.44
N GLY A 47 11.70 9.15 -9.20
CA GLY A 47 11.13 10.51 -9.18
C GLY A 47 9.67 10.58 -9.66
N PHE A 48 9.25 9.70 -10.57
CA PHE A 48 7.85 9.65 -11.02
C PHE A 48 6.92 9.11 -9.93
N ASP A 49 7.37 8.10 -9.19
CA ASP A 49 6.61 7.54 -8.08
C ASP A 49 6.48 8.57 -6.94
N LEU A 50 7.51 9.37 -6.67
CA LEU A 50 7.43 10.45 -5.69
C LEU A 50 6.32 11.45 -6.03
N TRP A 51 6.28 11.96 -7.27
CA TRP A 51 5.24 12.90 -7.69
C TRP A 51 3.83 12.33 -7.64
N ALA A 52 3.65 11.08 -8.06
CA ALA A 52 2.36 10.41 -7.99
C ALA A 52 1.91 10.21 -6.53
N THR A 53 2.86 9.91 -5.64
CA THR A 53 2.59 9.74 -4.22
C THR A 53 2.22 11.09 -3.59
N ASP A 54 2.90 12.19 -3.94
CA ASP A 54 2.57 13.55 -3.45
C ASP A 54 1.13 13.98 -3.78
N GLU A 55 0.66 13.67 -5.00
CA GLU A 55 -0.72 13.93 -5.42
C GLU A 55 -1.72 13.13 -4.55
N LEU A 56 -1.41 11.86 -4.30
CA LEU A 56 -2.22 11.00 -3.44
C LEU A 56 -2.22 11.47 -1.98
N LYS A 57 -1.06 11.89 -1.45
CA LYS A 57 -0.93 12.48 -0.11
C LYS A 57 -1.82 13.72 0.02
N SER A 58 -1.79 14.60 -0.97
CA SER A 58 -2.66 15.79 -0.99
C SER A 58 -4.15 15.42 -0.95
N MET A 59 -4.58 14.42 -1.73
CA MET A 59 -5.96 13.92 -1.68
C MET A 59 -6.34 13.32 -0.31
N ILE A 60 -5.40 12.65 0.35
CA ILE A 60 -5.62 12.11 1.70
C ILE A 60 -5.75 13.24 2.74
N GLU A 61 -4.91 14.27 2.66
CA GLU A 61 -5.02 15.43 3.56
C GLU A 61 -6.34 16.20 3.35
N GLU A 62 -6.82 16.32 2.11
CA GLU A 62 -8.18 16.83 1.84
C GLU A 62 -9.26 15.95 2.48
N ALA A 63 -9.12 14.62 2.36
CA ALA A 63 -10.08 13.67 2.94
C ALA A 63 -10.08 13.69 4.48
N LYS A 64 -8.93 13.95 5.11
CA LYS A 64 -8.80 14.06 6.58
C LYS A 64 -9.63 15.19 7.18
N ILE A 65 -10.03 16.19 6.39
CA ILE A 65 -11.01 17.21 6.82
C ILE A 65 -12.35 16.55 7.21
N TYR A 66 -12.73 15.48 6.51
CA TYR A 66 -13.98 14.76 6.74
C TYR A 66 -13.80 13.50 7.60
N LYS A 67 -12.62 12.87 7.55
CA LYS A 67 -12.27 11.66 8.28
C LYS A 67 -10.86 11.77 8.88
N PRO A 68 -10.68 12.50 9.99
CA PRO A 68 -9.36 12.79 10.57
C PRO A 68 -8.56 11.55 10.98
N GLU A 69 -9.25 10.43 11.21
CA GLU A 69 -8.67 9.16 11.64
C GLU A 69 -8.02 8.34 10.50
N ILE A 70 -8.06 8.80 9.24
CA ILE A 70 -7.42 8.09 8.13
C ILE A 70 -5.91 7.97 8.39
N ILE A 71 -5.43 6.74 8.46
CA ILE A 71 -4.02 6.40 8.52
C ILE A 71 -3.49 6.28 7.09
N ASN A 72 -2.31 6.80 6.81
CA ASN A 72 -1.65 6.60 5.54
C ASN A 72 -0.17 6.26 5.73
N ALA A 73 0.34 5.34 4.90
CA ALA A 73 1.73 4.91 4.95
C ALA A 73 2.21 4.50 3.55
N VAL A 74 3.47 4.80 3.27
CA VAL A 74 4.15 4.45 2.01
C VAL A 74 4.80 3.08 2.17
N LEU A 75 4.49 2.17 1.24
CA LEU A 75 5.15 0.89 1.12
C LEU A 75 6.16 0.97 -0.02
N LEU A 76 7.44 0.83 0.29
CA LEU A 76 8.43 0.70 -0.76
C LEU A 76 8.24 -0.61 -1.50
N ASN A 77 8.04 -0.50 -2.81
CA ASN A 77 7.79 -1.62 -3.69
C ASN A 77 8.85 -1.71 -4.80
N ARG A 78 9.09 -2.93 -5.29
CA ARG A 78 10.05 -3.24 -6.35
C ARG A 78 11.45 -2.69 -6.06
N VAL A 79 11.89 -2.75 -4.81
CA VAL A 79 13.22 -2.27 -4.45
C VAL A 79 14.28 -3.24 -4.94
N VAL A 80 15.25 -2.73 -5.69
CA VAL A 80 16.44 -3.49 -6.06
C VAL A 80 17.36 -3.58 -4.83
N PRO A 81 17.69 -4.78 -4.34
CA PRO A 81 18.57 -4.95 -3.18
C PRO A 81 19.91 -4.24 -3.37
N ASN A 82 20.49 -3.71 -2.29
CA ASN A 82 21.83 -3.10 -2.25
C ASN A 82 22.01 -1.82 -3.08
N THR A 83 20.95 -1.04 -3.32
CA THR A 83 21.09 0.28 -3.94
C THR A 83 21.10 1.37 -2.86
N ASN A 84 22.09 2.28 -2.92
CA ASN A 84 22.13 3.47 -2.05
C ASN A 84 20.93 4.40 -2.31
N LEU A 85 20.41 4.38 -3.55
CA LEU A 85 19.29 5.20 -3.99
C LEU A 85 18.04 5.02 -3.10
N ALA A 86 17.70 3.80 -2.71
CA ALA A 86 16.54 3.57 -1.84
C ALA A 86 16.72 4.22 -0.47
N LYS A 87 17.95 4.24 0.08
CA LYS A 87 18.25 4.84 1.38
C LYS A 87 18.18 6.36 1.33
N ASP A 88 18.72 6.96 0.28
CA ASP A 88 18.76 8.42 0.14
C ASP A 88 17.36 9.00 -0.09
N VAL A 89 16.54 8.35 -0.93
CA VAL A 89 15.14 8.75 -1.16
C VAL A 89 14.29 8.58 0.10
N LEU A 90 14.48 7.50 0.86
CA LEU A 90 13.78 7.29 2.12
C LEU A 90 14.07 8.38 3.14
N ALA A 91 15.34 8.73 3.33
CA ALA A 91 15.75 9.72 4.31
C ALA A 91 15.11 11.09 4.02
N ASP A 92 15.19 11.55 2.77
CA ASP A 92 14.60 12.81 2.34
C ASP A 92 13.07 12.83 2.51
N MET A 93 12.39 11.74 2.18
CA MET A 93 10.94 11.66 2.33
C MET A 93 10.52 11.61 3.81
N GLN A 94 11.24 10.90 4.67
CA GLN A 94 10.96 10.89 6.10
C GLN A 94 11.08 12.30 6.70
N GLU A 95 12.07 13.10 6.28
CA GLU A 95 12.20 14.50 6.68
C GLU A 95 10.99 15.35 6.24
N ASN A 96 10.38 15.00 5.10
CA ASN A 96 9.18 15.67 4.57
C ASN A 96 7.85 15.12 5.12
N GLY A 97 7.88 14.46 6.29
CA GLY A 97 6.69 14.04 7.03
C GLY A 97 5.93 12.89 6.36
N TRP A 98 6.65 12.01 5.68
CA TRP A 98 6.09 10.77 5.16
C TRP A 98 6.21 9.64 6.19
N THR A 99 5.14 8.87 6.35
CA THR A 99 5.16 7.65 7.16
C THR A 99 5.41 6.46 6.24
N PHE A 100 6.33 5.58 6.61
CA PHE A 100 6.70 4.40 5.84
C PHE A 100 6.42 3.14 6.63
N PHE A 101 6.16 2.05 5.91
CA PHE A 101 6.34 0.70 6.46
C PHE A 101 7.83 0.43 6.71
N ASP A 102 8.15 -0.32 7.76
CA ASP A 102 9.49 -0.86 7.97
C ASP A 102 9.80 -1.93 6.91
N THR A 103 8.77 -2.68 6.50
CA THR A 103 8.84 -3.66 5.43
C THR A 103 9.04 -3.02 4.06
N VAL A 104 9.94 -3.62 3.28
CA VAL A 104 10.20 -3.27 1.89
C VAL A 104 9.92 -4.49 1.01
N ILE A 105 9.18 -4.29 -0.08
CA ILE A 105 8.95 -5.34 -1.08
C ILE A 105 10.05 -5.28 -2.15
N GLY A 106 10.83 -6.36 -2.25
CA GLY A 106 11.93 -6.45 -3.20
C GLY A 106 11.46 -6.65 -4.65
N GLN A 107 12.28 -6.24 -5.61
CA GLN A 107 12.08 -6.62 -7.00
C GLN A 107 12.45 -8.10 -7.19
N ARG A 108 11.43 -8.96 -7.22
CA ARG A 108 11.59 -10.43 -7.28
C ARG A 108 10.87 -11.03 -8.48
N GLN A 109 11.53 -11.95 -9.17
CA GLN A 109 10.92 -12.71 -10.27
C GLN A 109 9.73 -13.56 -9.79
N ASN A 110 9.71 -13.97 -8.51
CA ASN A 110 8.61 -14.76 -7.94
C ASN A 110 7.26 -14.04 -8.05
N PHE A 111 7.19 -12.72 -7.86
CA PHE A 111 5.95 -11.96 -8.01
C PHE A 111 5.45 -11.95 -9.47
N ALA A 112 6.35 -11.73 -10.42
CA ALA A 112 6.02 -11.78 -11.85
C ALA A 112 5.55 -13.18 -12.27
N ASN A 113 6.23 -14.24 -11.82
CA ASN A 113 5.87 -15.62 -12.11
C ASN A 113 4.51 -16.02 -11.49
N ALA A 114 4.19 -15.51 -10.30
CA ALA A 114 2.91 -15.75 -9.66
C ALA A 114 1.78 -15.11 -10.49
N ALA A 115 1.95 -13.83 -10.84
CA ALA A 115 0.95 -13.07 -11.59
C ALA A 115 0.64 -13.67 -12.97
N THR A 116 1.64 -14.15 -13.71
CA THR A 116 1.43 -14.76 -15.03
C THR A 116 0.68 -16.10 -14.98
N GLN A 117 0.67 -16.75 -13.81
CA GLN A 117 -0.02 -18.02 -13.58
C GLN A 117 -1.36 -17.84 -12.83
N GLY A 118 -1.74 -16.60 -12.50
CA GLY A 118 -2.94 -16.34 -11.68
C GLY A 118 -2.80 -16.85 -10.24
N LEU A 119 -1.56 -16.95 -9.75
CA LEU A 119 -1.22 -17.45 -8.42
C LEU A 119 -0.77 -16.30 -7.52
N THR A 120 -0.80 -16.55 -6.22
CA THR A 120 -0.09 -15.75 -5.22
C THR A 120 1.36 -16.21 -5.08
N VAL A 121 2.20 -15.39 -4.45
CA VAL A 121 3.60 -15.77 -4.20
C VAL A 121 3.74 -16.96 -3.24
N PHE A 122 2.71 -17.23 -2.43
CA PHE A 122 2.64 -18.38 -1.53
C PHE A 122 2.53 -19.73 -2.26
N GLU A 123 2.07 -19.70 -3.51
CA GLU A 123 1.87 -20.90 -4.33
C GLU A 123 3.05 -21.16 -5.28
N VAL A 124 4.01 -20.23 -5.36
CA VAL A 124 5.20 -20.36 -6.21
C VAL A 124 6.33 -21.09 -5.46
N PRO A 125 6.98 -22.11 -6.07
CA PRO A 125 8.15 -22.74 -5.46
C PRO A 125 9.32 -21.76 -5.25
N ASN A 126 10.15 -22.01 -4.24
CA ASN A 126 11.37 -21.23 -3.95
C ASN A 126 11.11 -19.71 -3.81
N SER A 127 10.00 -19.32 -3.19
CA SER A 127 9.60 -17.91 -3.03
C SER A 127 9.64 -17.41 -1.58
N LYS A 128 10.28 -18.13 -0.67
CA LYS A 128 10.29 -17.86 0.78
C LYS A 128 10.56 -16.39 1.13
N ALA A 129 11.56 -15.78 0.53
CA ALA A 129 11.89 -14.38 0.79
C ALA A 129 10.78 -13.40 0.35
N ALA A 130 10.06 -13.69 -0.74
CA ALA A 130 8.91 -12.90 -1.17
C ALA A 130 7.68 -13.15 -0.29
N GLN A 131 7.49 -14.39 0.19
CA GLN A 131 6.44 -14.72 1.15
C GLN A 131 6.65 -13.99 2.47
N ASP A 132 7.89 -13.97 2.97
CA ASP A 132 8.26 -13.29 4.22
C ASP A 132 8.00 -11.78 4.13
N GLU A 133 8.37 -11.14 3.02
CA GLU A 133 8.07 -9.72 2.78
C GLU A 133 6.56 -9.43 2.85
N ILE A 134 5.71 -10.28 2.25
CA ILE A 134 4.26 -10.10 2.31
C ILE A 134 3.72 -10.32 3.74
N LEU A 135 4.24 -11.32 4.46
CA LEU A 135 3.81 -11.59 5.84
C LEU A 135 4.20 -10.45 6.79
N PHE A 136 5.42 -9.91 6.67
CA PHE A 136 5.84 -8.77 7.50
C PHE A 136 5.02 -7.51 7.21
N MET A 137 4.71 -7.25 5.94
CA MET A 137 3.80 -6.16 5.57
C MET A 137 2.41 -6.36 6.19
N VAL A 138 1.86 -7.58 6.17
CA VAL A 138 0.57 -7.89 6.80
C VAL A 138 0.62 -7.66 8.30
N ASP A 139 1.68 -8.13 8.98
CA ASP A 139 1.85 -7.92 10.43
C ASP A 139 1.91 -6.43 10.79
N GLU A 140 2.57 -5.60 9.98
CA GLU A 140 2.59 -4.15 10.18
C GLU A 140 1.21 -3.50 9.94
N ILE A 141 0.50 -3.91 8.89
CA ILE A 141 -0.87 -3.43 8.62
C ILE A 141 -1.79 -3.71 9.80
N LEU A 142 -1.70 -4.91 10.39
CA LEU A 142 -2.52 -5.29 11.53
C LEU A 142 -2.22 -4.43 12.77
N LYS A 143 -0.95 -4.10 13.02
CA LYS A 143 -0.53 -3.24 14.15
C LYS A 143 -0.97 -1.79 13.99
N LEU A 144 -1.12 -1.28 12.76
CA LEU A 144 -1.59 0.09 12.52
C LEU A 144 -3.08 0.28 12.85
N LYS A 145 -3.85 -0.81 12.95
CA LYS A 145 -5.29 -0.78 13.21
C LYS A 145 -5.62 -0.96 14.71
N ASP A 146 -4.65 -1.40 15.52
CA ASP A 146 -4.77 -1.56 16.97
C ASP A 146 -4.59 -0.23 17.72
#